data_AF-D1W272-F1
#
_entry.id   AF-D1W272-F1
#
_cell.length_a   1.000
_cell.length_b   1.000
_cell.length_c   1.000
_cell.angle_alpha   90.00
_cell.angle_beta   90.00
_cell.angle_gamma   90.00
#
_symmetry.space_group_name_H-M   'P 1'
#
loop_
_entity.id
_entity.type
_entity.pdbx_description
1 polymer ?
#
loop_
_entity_poly.entity_id
_entity_poly.type
_entity_poly.pdbx_seq_one_letter_code
_entity_poly.pdbx_strand_id
1 'polypeptide(L)'
;MKGGEIEVMKHFLFNARTADECWASYLIAKRHKYLIDNFSMWCDYLRMLNKLGQDLRNPKNICPEDFMAAHDNATRKIETIHEKERAEQRRRWEIERREREQQRQLQREKDAEDFIANKSKFFGLVITDEEIIIKVLESIDEYYSEGKAQNICVFGSEYYKKADTLILSARIGGEIIETVEVDLRTLKVVQCHGKYNQDTEYHERIIDLVNKNANLIRERMKVA
;
A
#
# COMPACT_ATOMS: atom_id res chain seq x y z
N MET A 1 18.72 -47.45 30.01
CA MET A 1 18.99 -46.26 29.19
C MET A 1 20.11 -45.49 29.86
N LYS A 2 21.13 -45.06 29.12
CA LYS A 2 22.18 -44.18 29.66
C LYS A 2 21.61 -42.75 29.73
N GLY A 3 22.08 -41.92 30.67
CA GLY A 3 21.49 -40.60 30.97
C GLY A 3 21.26 -39.69 29.75
N GLY A 4 22.20 -39.66 28.80
CA GLY A 4 22.06 -38.85 27.57
C GLY A 4 20.95 -39.30 26.61
N GLU A 5 20.50 -40.56 26.66
CA GLU A 5 19.38 -41.04 25.84
C GLU A 5 18.02 -40.49 26.33
N ILE A 6 17.93 -40.20 27.64
CA ILE A 6 16.73 -39.66 28.27
C ILE A 6 16.57 -38.17 27.91
N GLU A 7 17.66 -37.42 27.81
CA GLU A 7 17.64 -36.00 27.42
C GLU A 7 17.26 -35.80 25.96
N VAL A 8 17.80 -36.62 25.05
CA VAL A 8 17.41 -36.60 23.62
C VAL A 8 15.93 -36.97 23.47
N MET A 9 15.45 -37.97 24.20
CA MET A 9 14.04 -38.36 24.15
C MET A 9 13.12 -37.27 24.68
N LYS A 10 13.49 -36.59 25.78
CA LYS A 10 12.76 -35.41 26.27
C LYS A 10 12.72 -34.32 25.20
N HIS A 11 13.85 -34.03 24.55
CA HIS A 11 13.91 -33.00 23.50
C HIS A 11 12.96 -33.30 22.34
N PHE A 12 12.87 -34.56 21.90
CA PHE A 12 11.92 -34.98 20.85
C PHE A 12 10.45 -34.90 21.29
N LEU A 13 10.15 -35.26 22.54
CA LEU A 13 8.79 -35.19 23.08
C LEU A 13 8.28 -33.74 23.18
N PHE A 14 9.16 -32.80 23.49
CA PHE A 14 8.81 -31.37 23.57
C PHE A 14 8.89 -30.65 22.21
N ASN A 15 9.56 -31.22 21.21
CA ASN A 15 9.74 -30.62 19.88
C ASN A 15 9.38 -31.62 18.77
N ALA A 16 8.07 -31.83 18.56
CA ALA A 16 7.55 -32.78 17.57
C ALA A 16 8.15 -32.61 16.16
N ARG A 17 8.29 -31.35 15.70
CA ARG A 17 8.92 -31.04 14.41
C ARG A 17 10.37 -31.51 14.34
N THR A 18 11.15 -31.34 15.40
CA THR A 18 12.54 -31.81 15.47
C THR A 18 12.59 -33.34 15.44
N ALA A 19 11.60 -34.02 16.03
CA ALA A 19 11.48 -35.48 15.94
C ALA A 19 11.25 -35.93 14.50
N ASP A 20 10.30 -35.33 13.79
CA ASP A 20 10.04 -35.66 12.38
C ASP A 20 11.27 -35.45 11.49
N GLU A 21 12.00 -34.35 11.72
CA GLU A 21 13.16 -33.97 10.90
C GLU A 21 14.43 -34.79 11.21
N CYS A 22 14.67 -35.14 12.48
CA CYS A 22 15.99 -35.65 12.92
C CYS A 22 15.97 -37.11 13.41
N TRP A 23 14.81 -37.72 13.67
CA TRP A 23 14.72 -39.05 14.29
C TRP A 23 15.41 -40.15 13.46
N ALA A 24 15.17 -40.18 12.15
CA ALA A 24 15.78 -41.18 11.27
C ALA A 24 17.31 -41.07 11.26
N SER A 25 17.85 -39.86 11.18
CA SER A 25 19.29 -39.60 11.24
C SER A 25 19.85 -39.93 12.62
N TYR A 26 19.10 -39.70 13.70
CA TYR A 26 19.53 -40.01 15.06
C TYR A 26 19.73 -41.52 15.24
N LEU A 27 18.80 -42.33 14.74
CA LEU A 27 18.92 -43.80 14.78
C LEU A 27 20.16 -44.29 14.00
N ILE A 28 20.48 -43.65 12.88
CA ILE A 28 21.66 -43.98 12.08
C ILE A 28 22.94 -43.58 12.83
N ALA A 29 23.02 -42.35 13.35
CA ALA A 29 24.16 -41.89 14.15
C ALA A 29 24.44 -42.83 15.34
N LYS A 30 23.37 -43.28 16.01
CA LYS A 30 23.46 -44.25 17.11
C LYS A 30 24.01 -45.60 16.68
N ARG A 31 23.57 -46.13 15.52
CA ARG A 31 24.08 -47.39 14.94
C ARG A 31 25.58 -47.31 14.64
N HIS A 32 26.03 -46.13 14.22
CA HIS A 32 27.44 -45.83 13.96
C HIS A 32 28.24 -45.45 15.21
N LYS A 33 27.63 -45.50 16.40
CA LYS A 33 28.25 -45.15 17.70
C LYS A 33 28.80 -43.72 17.73
N TYR A 34 28.18 -42.82 16.98
CA TYR A 34 28.54 -41.40 16.98
C TYR A 34 28.10 -40.73 18.28
N LEU A 35 29.01 -39.97 18.91
CA LEU A 35 28.74 -39.22 20.13
C LEU A 35 28.20 -37.84 19.76
N ILE A 36 27.01 -37.50 20.25
CA ILE A 36 26.39 -36.20 20.00
C ILE A 36 26.42 -35.41 21.31
N ASP A 37 27.36 -34.47 21.41
CA ASP A 37 27.55 -33.65 22.61
C ASP A 37 26.46 -32.57 22.76
N ASN A 38 26.11 -31.91 21.66
CA ASN A 38 25.05 -30.91 21.61
C ASN A 38 23.97 -31.33 20.62
N PHE A 39 22.90 -31.94 21.14
CA PHE A 39 21.81 -32.47 20.33
C PHE A 39 21.08 -31.39 19.53
N SER A 40 20.82 -30.22 20.12
CA SER A 40 20.12 -29.12 19.45
C SER A 40 20.93 -28.60 18.25
N MET A 41 22.23 -28.36 18.46
CA MET A 41 23.12 -27.88 17.40
C MET A 41 23.28 -28.93 16.28
N TRP A 42 23.29 -30.22 16.64
CA TRP A 42 23.30 -31.30 15.66
C TRP A 42 22.00 -31.36 14.84
N CYS A 43 20.83 -31.16 15.46
CA CYS A 43 19.58 -30.99 14.72
C CYS A 43 19.60 -29.78 13.78
N ASP A 44 20.17 -28.65 14.20
CA ASP A 44 20.33 -27.48 13.34
C ASP A 44 21.28 -27.76 12.17
N TYR A 45 22.37 -28.49 12.42
CA TYR A 45 23.26 -28.99 11.37
C TYR A 45 22.52 -29.86 10.35
N LEU A 46 21.68 -30.81 10.79
CA LEU A 46 20.87 -31.64 9.88
C LEU A 46 19.92 -30.81 9.03
N ARG A 47 19.29 -29.77 9.59
CA ARG A 47 18.43 -28.84 8.83
C ARG A 47 19.24 -28.10 7.77
N MET A 48 20.44 -27.65 8.11
CA MET A 48 21.34 -27.01 7.13
C MET A 48 21.74 -27.98 6.03
N LEU A 49 22.13 -29.21 6.37
CA LEU A 49 22.42 -30.27 5.40
C LEU A 49 21.23 -30.53 4.47
N ASN A 50 20.02 -30.60 5.01
CA ASN A 50 18.79 -30.76 4.22
C ASN A 50 18.58 -29.61 3.25
N LYS A 51 18.73 -28.36 3.70
CA LYS A 51 18.64 -27.16 2.83
C LYS A 51 19.77 -27.13 1.78
N LEU A 52 20.92 -27.71 2.07
CA LEU A 52 22.04 -27.92 1.14
C LEU A 52 21.86 -29.15 0.24
N GLY A 53 20.75 -29.87 0.32
CA GLY A 53 20.45 -31.06 -0.48
C GLY A 53 21.31 -32.29 -0.15
N GLN A 54 21.92 -32.33 1.04
CA GLN A 54 22.74 -33.45 1.48
C GLN A 54 21.88 -34.58 2.03
N ASP A 55 22.27 -35.83 1.75
CA ASP A 55 21.54 -37.01 2.24
C ASP A 55 21.75 -37.19 3.75
N LEU A 56 20.66 -37.04 4.51
CA LEU A 56 20.64 -37.21 5.97
C LEU A 56 20.60 -38.68 6.42
N ARG A 57 20.47 -39.63 5.49
CA ARG A 57 20.59 -41.06 5.76
C ARG A 57 22.02 -41.58 5.57
N ASN A 58 22.90 -40.77 5.00
CA ASN A 58 24.30 -41.13 4.83
C ASN A 58 25.11 -40.80 6.10
N PRO A 59 25.67 -41.82 6.80
CA PRO A 59 26.48 -41.61 7.99
C PRO A 59 27.66 -40.65 7.79
N LYS A 60 28.24 -40.61 6.59
CA LYS A 60 29.36 -39.71 6.27
C LYS A 60 28.98 -38.24 6.35
N ASN A 61 27.70 -37.92 6.15
CA ASN A 61 27.19 -36.56 6.21
C ASN A 61 26.80 -36.17 7.64
N ILE A 62 26.15 -37.09 8.37
CA ILE A 62 25.54 -36.78 9.67
C ILE A 62 26.45 -37.06 10.88
N CYS A 63 27.56 -37.78 10.68
CA CYS A 63 28.54 -38.14 11.71
C CYS A 63 29.95 -37.62 11.35
N PRO A 64 30.17 -36.28 11.29
CA PRO A 64 31.49 -35.73 10.99
C PRO A 64 32.49 -35.98 12.12
N GLU A 65 33.75 -36.23 11.77
CA GLU A 65 34.84 -36.38 12.76
C GLU A 65 35.06 -35.10 13.58
N ASP A 66 35.03 -33.93 12.91
CA ASP A 66 34.99 -32.62 13.55
C ASP A 66 33.62 -31.97 13.30
N PHE A 67 32.75 -32.08 14.31
CA PHE A 67 31.40 -31.55 14.25
C PHE A 67 31.37 -30.03 14.11
N MET A 68 32.23 -29.31 14.83
CA MET A 68 32.23 -27.85 14.80
C MET A 68 32.69 -27.33 13.44
N ALA A 69 33.74 -27.90 12.87
CA ALA A 69 34.19 -27.53 11.52
C ALA A 69 33.11 -27.81 10.46
N ALA A 70 32.40 -28.95 10.56
CA ALA A 70 31.33 -29.31 9.66
C ALA A 70 30.11 -28.38 9.79
N HIS A 71 29.72 -28.04 11.02
CA HIS A 71 28.65 -27.10 11.32
C HIS A 71 28.96 -25.71 10.77
N ASP A 72 30.17 -25.18 11.02
CA ASP A 72 30.58 -23.86 10.54
C ASP A 72 30.70 -23.80 9.02
N ASN A 73 31.08 -24.90 8.37
CA ASN A 73 31.08 -25.00 6.92
C ASN A 73 29.65 -24.95 6.35
N ALA A 74 28.72 -25.70 6.96
CA ALA A 74 27.32 -25.70 6.55
C ALA A 74 26.69 -24.32 6.76
N THR A 75 26.98 -23.67 7.89
CA THR A 75 26.51 -22.31 8.21
C THR A 75 26.92 -21.32 7.13
N ARG A 76 28.21 -21.25 6.79
CA ARG A 76 28.70 -20.34 5.72
C ARG A 76 28.02 -20.56 4.37
N LYS A 77 27.75 -21.82 4.01
CA LYS A 77 27.05 -22.15 2.76
C LYS A 77 25.58 -21.68 2.80
N ILE A 78 24.90 -21.87 3.92
CA ILE A 78 23.53 -21.40 4.12
C ILE A 78 23.46 -19.87 4.08
N GLU A 79 24.38 -19.18 4.74
CA GLU A 79 24.47 -17.72 4.72
C GLU A 79 24.64 -17.19 3.30
N THR A 80 25.48 -17.84 2.49
CA THR A 80 25.67 -17.51 1.07
C THR A 80 24.36 -17.64 0.27
N ILE A 81 23.56 -18.68 0.55
CA ILE A 81 22.25 -18.86 -0.09
C ILE A 81 21.29 -17.76 0.36
N HIS A 82 21.19 -17.49 1.66
CA HIS A 82 20.32 -16.44 2.21
C HIS A 82 20.71 -15.04 1.71
N GLU A 83 22.00 -14.77 1.49
CA GLU A 83 22.45 -13.51 0.92
C GLU A 83 21.99 -13.35 -0.53
N LYS A 84 22.10 -14.41 -1.35
CA LYS A 84 21.58 -14.43 -2.72
C LYS A 84 20.07 -14.24 -2.76
N GLU A 85 19.33 -14.99 -1.93
CA GLU A 85 17.87 -14.87 -1.81
C GLU A 85 17.46 -13.44 -1.42
N ARG A 86 18.13 -12.83 -0.42
CA ARG A 86 17.87 -11.44 -0.03
C ARG A 86 18.22 -10.44 -1.14
N ALA A 87 19.30 -10.66 -1.87
CA ALA A 87 19.68 -9.80 -3.00
C ALA A 87 18.66 -9.87 -4.14
N GLU A 88 18.16 -11.07 -4.46
CA GLU A 88 17.09 -11.26 -5.45
C GLU A 88 15.77 -10.63 -5.01
N GLN A 89 15.38 -10.80 -3.75
CA GLN A 89 14.19 -10.15 -3.19
C GLN A 89 14.29 -8.62 -3.27
N ARG A 90 15.44 -8.04 -2.91
CA ARG A 90 15.69 -6.59 -3.05
C ARG A 90 15.54 -6.12 -4.50
N ARG A 91 16.10 -6.86 -5.46
CA ARG A 91 15.98 -6.54 -6.90
C ARG A 91 14.52 -6.58 -7.36
N ARG A 92 13.77 -7.62 -6.99
CA ARG A 92 12.34 -7.74 -7.33
C ARG A 92 11.53 -6.59 -6.74
N TRP A 93 11.75 -6.27 -5.47
CA TRP A 93 11.08 -5.16 -4.81
C TRP A 93 11.41 -3.81 -5.46
N GLU A 94 12.66 -3.59 -5.87
CA GLU A 94 13.04 -2.36 -6.56
C GLU A 94 12.37 -2.22 -7.93
N ILE A 95 12.28 -3.31 -8.71
CA ILE A 95 11.58 -3.33 -10.00
C ILE A 95 10.09 -3.03 -9.78
N GLU A 96 9.42 -3.74 -8.88
CA GLU A 96 8.00 -3.53 -8.57
C GLU A 96 7.73 -2.10 -8.08
N ARG A 97 8.63 -1.54 -7.26
CA ARG A 97 8.52 -0.16 -6.79
C ARG A 97 8.59 0.84 -7.95
N ARG A 98 9.54 0.64 -8.88
CA ARG A 98 9.71 1.49 -10.07
C ARG A 98 8.50 1.39 -11.00
N GLU A 99 7.98 0.19 -11.25
CA GLU A 99 6.78 -0.02 -12.07
C GLU A 99 5.55 0.67 -11.45
N ARG A 100 5.34 0.52 -10.14
CA ARG A 100 4.26 1.20 -9.42
C ARG A 100 4.40 2.72 -9.47
N GLU A 101 5.62 3.24 -9.41
CA GLU A 101 5.87 4.68 -9.51
C GLU A 101 5.58 5.21 -10.92
N GLN A 102 6.03 4.50 -11.96
CA GLN A 102 5.70 4.81 -13.35
C GLN A 102 4.20 4.78 -13.62
N GLN A 103 3.49 3.76 -13.14
CA GLN A 103 2.03 3.67 -13.29
C GLN A 103 1.31 4.83 -12.58
N ARG A 104 1.75 5.20 -11.37
CA ARG A 104 1.18 6.37 -10.66
C ARG A 104 1.42 7.67 -11.42
N GLN A 105 2.60 7.84 -12.02
CA GLN A 105 2.90 9.03 -12.80
C GLN A 105 2.02 9.11 -14.06
N LEU A 106 1.91 8.02 -14.81
CA LEU A 106 1.04 7.94 -15.99
C LEU A 106 -0.42 8.21 -15.62
N GLN A 107 -0.90 7.69 -14.49
CA GLN A 107 -2.26 7.94 -14.03
C GLN A 107 -2.47 9.42 -13.65
N ARG A 108 -1.48 10.09 -13.05
CA ARG A 108 -1.57 11.53 -12.73
C ARG A 108 -1.61 12.39 -13.98
N GLU A 109 -0.80 12.06 -14.98
CA GLU A 109 -0.79 12.74 -16.27
C GLU A 109 -2.15 12.59 -16.95
N LYS A 110 -2.69 11.37 -17.00
CA LYS A 110 -4.03 11.11 -17.52
C LYS A 110 -5.12 11.85 -16.74
N ASP A 111 -5.08 11.81 -15.41
CA ASP A 111 -6.03 12.51 -14.55
C ASP A 111 -6.02 14.04 -14.82
N ALA A 112 -4.84 14.62 -15.06
CA ALA A 112 -4.69 16.03 -15.40
C ALA A 112 -5.23 16.35 -16.81
N GLU A 113 -4.92 15.52 -17.80
CA GLU A 113 -5.46 15.64 -19.17
C GLU A 113 -6.98 15.54 -19.18
N ASP A 114 -7.54 14.51 -18.53
CA ASP A 114 -8.99 14.29 -18.40
C ASP A 114 -9.65 15.46 -17.66
N PHE A 115 -9.01 16.01 -16.62
CA PHE A 115 -9.50 17.19 -15.91
C PHE A 115 -9.59 18.40 -16.84
N ILE A 116 -8.53 18.71 -17.59
CA ILE A 116 -8.53 19.82 -18.54
C ILE A 116 -9.58 19.58 -19.64
N ALA A 117 -9.65 18.40 -20.23
CA ALA A 117 -10.62 18.07 -21.26
C ALA A 117 -12.07 18.25 -20.79
N ASN A 118 -12.36 17.83 -19.56
CA ASN A 118 -13.71 17.89 -19.00
C ASN A 118 -14.08 19.28 -18.46
N LYS A 119 -13.12 19.99 -17.82
CA LYS A 119 -13.40 21.16 -16.98
C LYS A 119 -12.99 22.50 -17.58
N SER A 120 -12.02 22.53 -18.49
CA SER A 120 -11.43 23.79 -18.99
C SER A 120 -12.43 24.75 -19.62
N LYS A 121 -13.50 24.24 -20.25
CA LYS A 121 -14.58 25.06 -20.81
C LYS A 121 -15.27 25.96 -19.78
N PHE A 122 -15.23 25.59 -18.50
CA PHE A 122 -15.81 26.35 -17.39
C PHE A 122 -14.83 27.32 -16.73
N PHE A 123 -13.53 27.26 -17.03
CA PHE A 123 -12.54 28.12 -16.38
C PHE A 123 -12.82 29.61 -16.66
N GLY A 124 -12.57 30.44 -15.66
CA GLY A 124 -12.93 31.85 -15.62
C GLY A 124 -14.42 32.12 -15.41
N LEU A 125 -15.26 31.10 -15.20
CA LEU A 125 -16.66 31.32 -14.84
C LEU A 125 -16.74 31.81 -13.38
N VAL A 126 -17.32 32.99 -13.22
CA VAL A 126 -17.60 33.62 -11.92
C VAL A 126 -19.06 34.04 -11.89
N ILE A 127 -19.74 33.70 -10.80
CA ILE A 127 -21.10 34.13 -10.47
C ILE A 127 -21.00 34.97 -9.20
N THR A 128 -21.67 36.12 -9.16
CA THR A 128 -21.60 37.00 -7.99
C THR A 128 -22.86 37.82 -7.83
N ASP A 129 -23.16 38.19 -6.58
CA ASP A 129 -24.15 39.20 -6.20
C ASP A 129 -23.49 40.39 -5.45
N GLU A 130 -22.26 40.72 -5.83
CA GLU A 130 -21.36 41.74 -5.25
C GLU A 130 -20.69 41.30 -3.93
N GLU A 131 -21.42 40.64 -3.04
CA GLU A 131 -20.88 40.18 -1.75
C GLU A 131 -20.30 38.76 -1.83
N ILE A 132 -21.07 37.82 -2.40
CA ILE A 132 -20.65 36.43 -2.57
C ILE A 132 -20.05 36.26 -3.96
N ILE A 133 -18.86 35.66 -4.01
CA ILE A 133 -18.19 35.28 -5.25
C ILE A 133 -18.17 33.77 -5.34
N ILE A 134 -18.82 33.22 -6.35
CA ILE A 134 -18.85 31.78 -6.64
C ILE A 134 -18.03 31.54 -7.90
N LYS A 135 -16.91 30.84 -7.77
CA LYS A 135 -15.99 30.55 -8.89
C LYS A 135 -15.74 29.05 -9.05
N VAL A 136 -15.39 28.61 -10.25
CA VAL A 136 -15.02 27.21 -10.50
C VAL A 136 -13.71 26.87 -9.79
N LEU A 137 -13.56 25.61 -9.35
CA LEU A 137 -12.24 25.08 -9.00
C LEU A 137 -11.49 24.67 -10.27
N GLU A 138 -10.44 25.39 -10.62
CA GLU A 138 -9.80 25.36 -11.94
C GLU A 138 -8.54 24.48 -11.99
N SER A 139 -8.17 23.85 -10.88
CA SER A 139 -7.07 22.88 -10.83
C SER A 139 -7.31 21.77 -9.82
N ILE A 140 -6.66 20.62 -10.01
CA ILE A 140 -6.69 19.51 -9.06
C ILE A 140 -6.16 19.95 -7.68
N ASP A 141 -5.18 20.85 -7.64
CA ASP A 141 -4.63 21.41 -6.41
C ASP A 141 -5.64 22.30 -5.66
N GLU A 142 -6.52 22.99 -6.38
CA GLU A 142 -7.63 23.72 -5.76
C GLU A 142 -8.64 22.77 -5.12
N TYR A 143 -8.98 21.63 -5.73
CA TYR A 143 -9.81 20.60 -5.09
C TYR A 143 -9.16 20.10 -3.78
N TYR A 144 -7.84 19.85 -3.81
CA TYR A 144 -7.09 19.43 -2.62
C TYR A 144 -7.14 20.50 -1.53
N SER A 145 -6.86 21.76 -1.89
CA SER A 145 -6.77 22.88 -0.96
C SER A 145 -8.13 23.22 -0.36
N GLU A 146 -9.19 23.24 -1.17
CA GLU A 146 -10.58 23.46 -0.75
C GLU A 146 -11.03 22.35 0.21
N GLY A 147 -10.82 21.08 -0.17
CA GLY A 147 -11.15 19.93 0.66
C GLY A 147 -10.45 19.93 2.01
N LYS A 148 -9.16 20.30 2.01
CA LYS A 148 -8.36 20.42 3.24
C LYS A 148 -8.82 21.59 4.12
N ALA A 149 -9.09 22.76 3.55
CA ALA A 149 -9.51 23.94 4.29
C ALA A 149 -10.88 23.72 4.96
N GLN A 150 -11.82 23.15 4.21
CA GLN A 150 -13.18 22.89 4.68
C GLN A 150 -13.33 21.56 5.44
N ASN A 151 -12.31 20.70 5.46
CA ASN A 151 -12.41 19.33 6.00
C ASN A 151 -13.56 18.52 5.36
N ILE A 152 -13.64 18.57 4.03
CA ILE A 152 -14.63 17.88 3.21
C ILE A 152 -13.94 16.96 2.19
N CYS A 153 -14.69 16.01 1.63
CA CYS A 153 -14.13 14.92 0.82
C CYS A 153 -13.96 15.25 -0.67
N VAL A 154 -14.05 16.51 -1.10
CA VAL A 154 -14.09 16.88 -2.53
C VAL A 154 -12.87 16.37 -3.34
N PHE A 155 -11.67 16.38 -2.75
CA PHE A 155 -10.48 15.79 -3.37
C PHE A 155 -10.38 14.28 -3.14
N GLY A 156 -10.56 13.82 -1.90
CA GLY A 156 -10.40 12.41 -1.53
C GLY A 156 -11.41 11.47 -2.21
N SER A 157 -12.58 11.99 -2.59
CA SER A 157 -13.59 11.30 -3.38
C SER A 157 -13.48 11.58 -4.88
N GLU A 158 -12.35 12.15 -5.32
CA GLU A 158 -11.95 12.33 -6.72
C GLU A 158 -12.99 13.07 -7.58
N TYR A 159 -13.64 14.11 -7.04
CA TYR A 159 -14.66 14.86 -7.80
C TYR A 159 -14.09 15.51 -9.06
N TYR A 160 -12.79 15.83 -9.08
CA TYR A 160 -12.10 16.33 -10.26
C TYR A 160 -12.14 15.35 -11.45
N LYS A 161 -12.32 14.04 -11.20
CA LYS A 161 -12.47 13.01 -12.25
C LYS A 161 -13.91 12.86 -12.77
N LYS A 162 -14.91 13.35 -12.05
CA LYS A 162 -16.33 13.14 -12.39
C LYS A 162 -16.74 14.08 -13.53
N ALA A 163 -16.81 13.58 -14.76
CA ALA A 163 -17.11 14.38 -15.96
C ALA A 163 -18.41 15.20 -15.85
N ASP A 164 -19.47 14.60 -15.29
CA ASP A 164 -20.83 15.17 -15.22
C ASP A 164 -21.07 16.15 -14.05
N THR A 165 -20.04 16.52 -13.31
CA THR A 165 -20.19 17.43 -12.14
C THR A 165 -19.34 18.68 -12.32
N LEU A 166 -19.71 19.79 -11.70
CA LEU A 166 -18.89 20.99 -11.64
C LEU A 166 -18.81 21.46 -10.20
N ILE A 167 -17.59 21.57 -9.68
CA ILE A 167 -17.35 22.07 -8.34
C ILE A 167 -17.07 23.56 -8.38
N LEU A 168 -17.80 24.30 -7.56
CA LEU A 168 -17.67 25.74 -7.36
C LEU A 168 -17.29 26.02 -5.90
N SER A 169 -16.56 27.11 -5.69
CA SER A 169 -16.18 27.63 -4.39
C SER A 169 -16.90 28.96 -4.16
N ALA A 170 -17.81 28.99 -3.19
CA ALA A 170 -18.47 30.21 -2.74
C ALA A 170 -17.60 30.90 -1.69
N ARG A 171 -17.34 32.19 -1.90
CA ARG A 171 -16.36 32.95 -1.12
C ARG A 171 -16.88 34.34 -0.76
N ILE A 172 -16.52 34.81 0.44
CA ILE A 172 -16.72 36.20 0.88
C ILE A 172 -15.36 36.72 1.37
N GLY A 173 -14.92 37.86 0.85
CA GLY A 173 -13.61 38.43 1.23
C GLY A 173 -12.40 37.53 0.92
N GLY A 174 -12.55 36.55 0.01
CA GLY A 174 -11.53 35.56 -0.34
C GLY A 174 -11.59 34.26 0.47
N GLU A 175 -12.27 34.27 1.62
CA GLU A 175 -12.48 33.11 2.48
C GLU A 175 -13.55 32.18 1.90
N ILE A 176 -13.33 30.87 2.01
CA ILE A 176 -14.28 29.85 1.55
C ILE A 176 -15.43 29.75 2.54
N ILE A 177 -16.65 29.93 2.05
CA ILE A 177 -17.87 29.82 2.84
C ILE A 177 -18.49 28.44 2.64
N GLU A 178 -18.76 28.06 1.39
CA GLU A 178 -19.25 26.73 1.02
C GLU A 178 -18.66 26.25 -0.31
N THR A 179 -18.60 24.93 -0.47
CA THR A 179 -18.26 24.26 -1.72
C THR A 179 -19.52 23.68 -2.32
N VAL A 180 -19.76 23.98 -3.60
CA VAL A 180 -20.98 23.66 -4.33
C VAL A 180 -20.69 22.61 -5.40
N GLU A 181 -21.49 21.56 -5.47
CA GLU A 181 -21.53 20.62 -6.58
C GLU A 181 -22.76 20.89 -7.44
N VAL A 182 -22.51 21.11 -8.74
CA VAL A 182 -23.55 21.21 -9.76
C VAL A 182 -23.52 19.96 -10.63
N ASP A 183 -24.68 19.33 -10.83
CA ASP A 183 -24.84 18.28 -11.84
C ASP A 183 -24.96 18.94 -13.22
N LEU A 184 -24.02 18.66 -14.12
CA LEU A 184 -23.97 19.24 -15.47
C LEU A 184 -25.08 18.73 -16.40
N ARG A 185 -25.73 17.61 -16.08
CA ARG A 185 -26.84 17.07 -16.88
C ARG A 185 -28.13 17.83 -16.61
N THR A 186 -28.38 18.14 -15.34
CA THR A 186 -29.59 18.84 -14.89
C THR A 186 -29.39 20.34 -14.71
N LEU A 187 -28.14 20.78 -14.60
CA LEU A 187 -27.71 22.15 -14.29
C LEU A 187 -28.29 22.65 -12.97
N LYS A 188 -28.38 21.76 -11.98
CA LYS A 188 -28.86 22.04 -10.63
C LYS A 188 -27.78 21.78 -9.60
N VAL A 189 -27.80 22.56 -8.53
CA VAL A 189 -27.02 22.26 -7.33
C VAL A 189 -27.53 20.96 -6.71
N VAL A 190 -26.62 20.01 -6.46
CA VAL A 190 -26.92 18.71 -5.82
C VAL A 190 -26.30 18.57 -4.45
N GLN A 191 -25.20 19.29 -4.18
CA GLN A 191 -24.59 19.41 -2.85
C GLN A 191 -24.07 20.83 -2.66
N CYS A 192 -24.16 21.37 -1.45
CA CYS A 192 -23.65 22.68 -1.09
C CYS A 192 -23.36 22.66 0.40
N HIS A 193 -22.10 22.65 0.81
CA HIS A 193 -21.77 22.63 2.24
C HIS A 193 -20.47 23.37 2.52
N GLY A 194 -20.39 23.97 3.70
CA GLY A 194 -19.19 24.55 4.26
C GLY A 194 -18.40 23.55 5.12
N LYS A 195 -17.78 24.09 6.16
CA LYS A 195 -16.79 23.37 6.95
C LYS A 195 -17.40 22.17 7.64
N TYR A 196 -16.74 21.02 7.57
CA TYR A 196 -17.23 19.76 8.13
C TYR A 196 -18.59 19.31 7.57
N ASN A 197 -18.90 19.66 6.31
CA ASN A 197 -20.19 19.41 5.66
C ASN A 197 -21.37 20.07 6.39
N GLN A 198 -21.17 21.26 6.95
CA GLN A 198 -22.22 22.03 7.61
C GLN A 198 -22.67 23.20 6.73
N ASP A 199 -23.96 23.47 6.76
CA ASP A 199 -24.55 24.61 6.08
C ASP A 199 -24.22 25.89 6.84
N THR A 200 -23.97 26.96 6.10
CA THR A 200 -23.75 28.31 6.64
C THR A 200 -25.03 29.13 6.57
N GLU A 201 -25.05 30.31 7.16
CA GLU A 201 -26.18 31.25 7.02
C GLU A 201 -26.42 31.71 5.57
N TYR A 202 -25.46 31.49 4.68
CA TYR A 202 -25.52 31.84 3.26
C TYR A 202 -26.00 30.69 2.37
N HIS A 203 -26.23 29.49 2.90
CA HIS A 203 -26.51 28.26 2.15
C HIS A 203 -27.59 28.43 1.07
N GLU A 204 -28.80 28.83 1.47
CA GLU A 204 -29.93 29.04 0.53
C GLU A 204 -29.62 30.12 -0.51
N ARG A 205 -28.93 31.19 -0.10
CA ARG A 205 -28.53 32.28 -1.01
C ARG A 205 -27.52 31.80 -2.05
N ILE A 206 -26.56 30.96 -1.66
CA ILE A 206 -25.56 30.35 -2.55
C ILE A 206 -26.25 29.44 -3.57
N ILE A 207 -27.14 28.54 -3.11
CA ILE A 207 -27.91 27.63 -3.98
C ILE A 207 -28.73 28.42 -5.00
N ASP A 208 -29.49 29.42 -4.53
CA ASP A 208 -30.30 30.28 -5.37
C ASP A 208 -29.47 31.02 -6.41
N LEU A 209 -28.32 31.57 -5.99
CA LEU A 209 -27.44 32.33 -6.85
C LEU A 209 -26.87 31.46 -7.98
N VAL A 210 -26.46 30.22 -7.69
CA VAL A 210 -25.99 29.27 -8.71
C VAL A 210 -27.13 28.86 -9.64
N ASN A 211 -28.29 28.47 -9.11
CA ASN A 211 -29.42 28.02 -9.91
C ASN A 211 -29.97 29.14 -10.83
N LYS A 212 -30.06 30.38 -10.34
CA LYS A 212 -30.47 31.56 -11.15
C LYS A 212 -29.50 31.82 -12.31
N ASN A 213 -28.22 31.48 -12.12
CA ASN A 213 -27.15 31.68 -13.11
C ASN A 213 -26.77 30.41 -13.88
N ALA A 214 -27.55 29.33 -13.78
CA ALA A 214 -27.28 28.05 -14.45
C ALA A 214 -27.14 28.17 -15.98
N ASN A 215 -27.73 29.21 -16.59
CA ASN A 215 -27.56 29.52 -18.01
C ASN A 215 -26.09 29.82 -18.38
N LEU A 216 -25.31 30.46 -17.49
CA LEU A 216 -23.89 30.75 -17.74
C LEU A 216 -23.08 29.45 -17.88
N ILE A 217 -23.38 28.44 -17.06
CA ILE A 217 -22.79 27.09 -17.16
C ILE A 217 -23.21 26.44 -18.48
N ARG A 218 -24.50 26.53 -18.83
CA ARG A 218 -25.04 25.95 -20.07
C ARG A 218 -24.36 26.52 -21.31
N GLU A 219 -24.14 27.83 -21.38
CA GLU A 219 -23.47 28.43 -22.53
C GLU A 219 -22.03 27.92 -22.68
N ARG A 220 -21.28 27.73 -21.59
CA ARG A 220 -19.94 27.12 -21.64
C ARG A 220 -19.95 25.69 -22.18
N MET A 221 -21.03 24.93 -21.98
CA MET A 221 -21.16 23.57 -22.51
C MET A 221 -21.37 23.53 -24.04
N LYS A 222 -21.93 24.59 -24.64
CA LYS A 222 -22.21 24.68 -26.08
C LYS A 222 -21.00 25.06 -26.92
N VAL A 223 -20.01 25.70 -26.30
CA VAL A 223 -18.82 26.26 -26.97
C VAL A 223 -17.72 25.20 -27.17
N ALA A 224 -17.97 23.94 -26.80
CA ALA A 224 -17.01 22.84 -26.82
C ALA A 224 -17.14 21.94 -28.06
#